data_AF-A0A7W9WEY6-F1
#
_entry.id   AF-A0A7W9WEY6-F1
#
_cell.length_a   1.000
_cell.length_b   1.000
_cell.length_c   1.000
_cell.angle_alpha   90.00
_cell.angle_beta   90.00
_cell.angle_gamma   90.00
#
_symmetry.space_group_name_H-M   'P 1'
#
loop_
_entity.id
_entity.type
_entity.pdbx_description
1 polymer ?
#
loop_
_entity_poly.entity_id
_entity_poly.type
_entity_poly.pdbx_seq_one_letter_code
_entity_poly.pdbx_strand_id
1 'polypeptide(L)'
;MLPRLLGVFVSAVLLPQLANQLGWYSAEVGRQPWVVYGLLRTSDALSKAVTAGQVWFSLILFTLVYALLFALFLYLLNKKIQHGPDEEELSEAHHLSPASKRNNPVISHDAPGISAAALRNVSDL
;
A
#
# COMPACT_ATOMS: atom_id res chain seq x y z
N MET A 1 0.42 -19.49 20.29
CA MET A 1 -0.62 -19.23 19.27
C MET A 1 -0.35 -17.97 18.46
N LEU A 2 0.02 -16.85 19.09
CA LEU A 2 0.40 -15.58 18.43
C LEU A 2 1.38 -15.66 17.23
N PRO A 3 2.48 -16.44 17.24
CA PRO A 3 3.45 -16.43 16.13
C PRO A 3 2.88 -17.04 14.83
N ARG A 4 1.89 -17.94 14.93
CA ARG A 4 1.21 -18.49 13.75
C ARG A 4 0.27 -17.48 13.10
N LEU A 5 -0.40 -16.66 13.92
CA LEU A 5 -1.32 -15.62 13.45
C LEU A 5 -0.57 -14.49 12.72
N LEU A 6 0.58 -14.06 13.26
CA LEU A 6 1.41 -13.04 12.62
C LEU A 6 1.90 -13.48 11.23
N GLY A 7 2.31 -14.76 11.08
CA GLY A 7 2.70 -15.31 9.79
C GLY A 7 1.59 -15.27 8.74
N VAL A 8 0.33 -15.49 9.15
CA VAL A 8 -0.85 -15.38 8.26
C VAL A 8 -1.08 -13.92 7.82
N PHE A 9 -0.89 -12.95 8.72
CA PHE A 9 -1.02 -11.55 8.34
C PHE A 9 0.08 -11.08 7.38
N VAL A 10 1.29 -11.61 7.51
CA VAL A 10 2.39 -11.29 6.56
C VAL A 10 2.07 -11.83 5.16
N SER A 11 1.57 -13.06 5.05
CA SER A 11 1.18 -13.62 3.74
C SER A 11 -0.10 -12.99 3.16
N ALA A 12 -0.94 -12.37 4.00
CA ALA A 12 -2.15 -11.69 3.58
C ALA A 12 -1.88 -10.52 2.61
N VAL A 13 -0.67 -9.96 2.54
CA VAL A 13 -0.34 -8.90 1.57
C VAL A 13 -0.43 -9.39 0.11
N LEU A 14 -0.21 -10.69 -0.14
CA LEU A 14 -0.24 -11.25 -1.49
C LEU A 14 -1.66 -11.61 -1.97
N LEU A 15 -2.57 -11.88 -1.04
CA LEU A 15 -3.95 -12.30 -1.34
C LEU A 15 -4.75 -11.24 -2.11
N PRO A 16 -4.79 -9.96 -1.70
CA PRO A 16 -5.47 -8.90 -2.45
C PRO A 16 -4.92 -8.75 -3.87
N GLN A 17 -3.60 -8.89 -4.04
CA GLN A 17 -2.99 -8.77 -5.35
C GLN A 17 -3.43 -9.90 -6.29
N LEU A 18 -3.45 -11.15 -5.80
CA LEU A 18 -3.96 -12.27 -6.58
C LEU A 18 -5.45 -12.13 -6.90
N ALA A 19 -6.26 -11.74 -5.92
CA ALA A 19 -7.69 -11.53 -6.11
C ALA A 19 -7.97 -10.45 -7.16
N ASN A 20 -7.20 -9.35 -7.16
CA ASN A 20 -7.32 -8.30 -8.16
C ASN A 20 -7.00 -8.81 -9.57
N GLN A 21 -5.88 -9.52 -9.76
CA GLN A 21 -5.51 -10.07 -11.08
C GLN A 21 -6.53 -11.08 -11.59
N LEU A 22 -7.05 -11.95 -10.72
CA LEU A 22 -8.06 -12.94 -11.07
C LEU A 22 -9.43 -12.32 -11.35
N GLY A 23 -9.79 -11.25 -10.62
CA GLY A 23 -11.02 -10.50 -10.84
C GLY A 23 -11.06 -9.87 -12.23
N TRP A 24 -9.98 -9.17 -12.60
CA TRP A 24 -9.80 -8.66 -13.97
C TRP A 24 -9.84 -9.79 -15.00
N TYR A 25 -8.99 -10.82 -14.85
CA TYR A 25 -8.98 -11.95 -15.77
C TYR A 25 -10.38 -12.54 -16.04
N SER A 26 -11.18 -12.72 -14.99
CA SER A 26 -12.55 -13.23 -15.11
C SER A 26 -13.46 -12.28 -15.91
N ALA A 27 -13.32 -10.97 -15.73
CA ALA A 27 -14.06 -9.96 -16.49
C ALA A 27 -13.65 -9.92 -17.97
N GLU A 28 -12.35 -9.99 -18.27
CA GLU A 28 -11.85 -10.00 -19.65
C GLU A 28 -12.24 -11.28 -20.41
N VAL A 29 -12.09 -12.43 -19.78
CA VAL A 29 -12.42 -13.72 -20.40
C VAL A 29 -13.92 -13.89 -20.54
N GLY A 30 -14.70 -13.41 -19.56
CA GLY A 30 -16.17 -13.45 -19.62
C GLY A 30 -16.78 -12.68 -20.80
N ARG A 31 -16.04 -11.71 -21.37
CA ARG A 31 -16.48 -10.95 -22.55
C ARG A 31 -16.08 -11.60 -23.89
N GLN A 32 -15.16 -12.56 -23.90
CA GLN A 32 -14.81 -13.30 -25.11
C GLN A 32 -16.05 -14.08 -25.61
N PRO A 33 -16.36 -14.13 -26.93
CA PRO A 33 -15.50 -13.82 -28.07
C PRO A 33 -15.62 -12.38 -28.63
N TRP A 34 -16.24 -11.47 -27.87
CA TRP A 34 -16.53 -10.12 -28.34
C TRP A 34 -15.60 -9.08 -27.71
N VAL A 35 -15.09 -8.16 -28.54
CA VAL A 35 -14.41 -6.95 -28.06
C VAL A 35 -15.45 -5.86 -27.83
N VAL A 36 -16.38 -5.70 -28.77
CA VAL A 36 -17.59 -4.87 -28.64
C VAL A 36 -18.78 -5.75 -28.96
N TYR A 37 -19.69 -5.91 -28.01
CA TYR A 37 -20.85 -6.78 -28.15
C TYR A 37 -21.65 -6.48 -29.42
N GLY A 38 -21.88 -7.51 -30.23
CA GLY A 38 -22.65 -7.42 -31.47
C GLY A 38 -22.00 -6.65 -32.62
N LEU A 39 -20.81 -6.07 -32.43
CA LEU A 39 -20.15 -5.21 -33.42
C LEU A 39 -18.78 -5.72 -33.86
N LEU A 40 -17.91 -6.10 -32.91
CA LEU A 40 -16.53 -6.48 -33.20
C LEU A 40 -16.12 -7.74 -32.43
N ARG A 41 -15.74 -8.77 -33.17
CA ARG A 41 -15.17 -10.02 -32.62
C ARG A 41 -13.68 -9.87 -32.38
N THR A 42 -13.16 -10.60 -31.39
CA THR A 42 -11.72 -10.62 -31.07
C THR A 42 -10.87 -11.11 -32.23
N SER A 43 -11.39 -12.03 -33.06
CA SER A 43 -10.70 -12.52 -34.27
C SER A 43 -10.47 -11.43 -35.33
N ASP A 44 -11.43 -10.51 -35.44
CA ASP A 44 -11.46 -9.50 -36.51
C ASP A 44 -10.79 -8.19 -36.07
N ALA A 45 -10.53 -8.06 -34.76
CA ALA A 45 -9.85 -6.93 -34.15
C ALA A 45 -8.31 -6.97 -34.32
N LEU A 46 -7.75 -8.04 -34.89
CA LEU A 46 -6.30 -8.17 -35.11
C LEU A 46 -5.84 -7.29 -36.28
N SER A 47 -4.81 -6.47 -36.04
CA SER A 47 -4.24 -5.61 -37.07
C SER A 47 -3.48 -6.43 -38.12
N LYS A 48 -3.99 -6.44 -39.36
CA LYS A 48 -3.37 -7.15 -40.49
C LYS A 48 -2.03 -6.55 -40.95
N ALA A 49 -1.70 -5.35 -40.49
CA ALA A 49 -0.51 -4.62 -40.90
C ALA A 49 0.76 -5.04 -40.14
N VAL A 50 0.63 -5.71 -38.99
CA VAL A 50 1.76 -6.05 -38.12
C VAL A 50 2.15 -7.51 -38.33
N THR A 51 3.41 -7.77 -38.65
CA THR A 51 3.89 -9.15 -38.86
C THR A 51 4.05 -9.87 -37.53
N ALA A 52 3.85 -11.19 -37.52
CA ALA A 52 4.00 -12.01 -36.30
C ALA A 52 5.35 -11.79 -35.59
N GLY A 53 6.43 -11.61 -36.36
CA GLY A 53 7.77 -11.34 -35.82
C GLY A 53 7.87 -10.02 -35.03
N GLN A 54 7.16 -8.96 -35.44
CA GLN A 54 7.15 -7.68 -34.74
C GLN A 54 6.38 -7.76 -33.40
N VAL A 55 5.32 -8.55 -33.37
CA VAL A 55 4.55 -8.81 -32.13
C VAL A 55 5.42 -9.57 -31.13
N TRP A 56 6.10 -10.63 -31.57
CA TRP A 56 7.00 -11.39 -30.71
C TRP A 56 8.16 -10.55 -30.18
N PHE A 57 8.79 -9.77 -31.05
CA PHE A 57 9.87 -8.89 -30.64
C PHE A 57 9.42 -7.88 -29.57
N SER A 58 8.30 -7.20 -29.80
CA SER A 58 7.79 -6.21 -28.83
C SER A 58 7.34 -6.88 -27.51
N LEU A 59 6.69 -8.05 -27.57
CA LEU A 59 6.28 -8.79 -26.37
C LEU A 59 7.49 -9.19 -25.52
N ILE A 60 8.55 -9.72 -26.14
CA ILE A 60 9.78 -10.08 -25.44
C ILE A 60 10.43 -8.84 -24.84
N LEU A 61 10.56 -7.77 -25.63
CA LEU A 61 11.16 -6.51 -25.17
C LEU A 61 10.43 -5.94 -23.96
N PHE A 62 9.10 -5.82 -24.02
CA PHE A 62 8.30 -5.31 -22.89
C PHE A 62 8.38 -6.24 -21.68
N THR A 63 8.36 -7.56 -21.89
CA THR A 63 8.51 -8.54 -20.80
C THR A 63 9.86 -8.35 -20.09
N LEU A 64 10.95 -8.20 -20.83
CA LEU A 64 12.29 -7.99 -20.25
C LEU A 64 12.37 -6.68 -19.46
N VAL A 65 11.83 -5.59 -20.02
CA VAL A 65 11.81 -4.29 -19.33
C VAL A 65 11.01 -4.39 -18.04
N TYR A 66 9.80 -4.96 -18.07
CA TYR A 66 8.98 -5.09 -16.86
C TYR A 66 9.58 -6.06 -15.83
N ALA A 67 10.21 -7.16 -16.27
CA ALA A 67 10.92 -8.06 -15.38
C ALA A 67 12.10 -7.37 -14.67
N LEU A 68 12.86 -6.54 -15.40
CA LEU A 68 13.96 -5.76 -14.83
C LEU A 68 13.44 -4.75 -13.79
N LEU A 69 12.38 -4.00 -14.14
CA LEU A 69 11.76 -3.05 -13.21
C LEU A 69 11.22 -3.74 -11.96
N PHE A 70 10.60 -4.91 -12.12
CA PHE A 70 10.10 -5.70 -11.01
C PHE A 70 11.24 -6.21 -10.11
N ALA A 71 12.34 -6.68 -10.68
CA ALA A 71 13.52 -7.08 -9.91
C ALA A 71 14.13 -5.90 -9.14
N LEU A 72 14.23 -4.73 -9.78
CA LEU A 72 14.69 -3.50 -9.13
C LEU A 72 13.75 -3.08 -8.00
N PHE A 73 12.44 -3.17 -8.21
CA PHE A 73 11.44 -2.90 -7.18
C PHE A 73 11.63 -3.82 -5.97
N LEU A 74 11.77 -5.13 -6.17
CA LEU A 74 12.03 -6.08 -5.07
C LEU A 74 13.34 -5.78 -4.35
N TYR A 75 14.39 -5.43 -5.09
CA TYR A 75 15.68 -5.04 -4.52
C TYR A 75 15.55 -3.79 -3.63
N LEU A 76 14.91 -2.74 -4.14
CA LEU A 76 14.70 -1.50 -3.40
C LEU A 76 13.76 -1.69 -2.20
N LEU A 77 12.71 -2.49 -2.36
CA LEU A 77 11.78 -2.83 -1.30
C LEU A 77 12.51 -3.56 -0.16
N ASN A 78 13.29 -4.58 -0.48
CA ASN A 78 14.07 -5.31 0.53
C ASN A 78 15.11 -4.40 1.19
N LYS A 79 15.81 -3.58 0.40
CA LYS A 79 16.79 -2.61 0.94
C LYS A 79 16.14 -1.64 1.92
N LYS A 80 14.97 -1.10 1.58
CA LYS A 80 14.23 -0.15 2.44
C LYS A 80 13.65 -0.82 3.69
N ILE A 81 13.10 -2.03 3.57
CA ILE A 81 12.59 -2.78 4.72
C ILE A 81 13.71 -3.09 5.73
N GLN A 82 14.91 -3.39 5.25
CA GLN A 82 16.06 -3.70 6.12
C GLN A 82 16.73 -2.48 6.75
N HIS A 83 16.64 -1.29 6.13
CA HIS A 83 17.28 -0.09 6.65
C HIS A 83 16.62 0.46 7.93
N GLY A 84 15.38 0.07 8.22
CA GLY A 84 14.63 0.62 9.36
C GLY A 84 14.32 2.13 9.20
N PRO A 85 13.54 2.74 10.11
CA PRO A 85 13.34 4.18 10.12
C PRO A 85 14.66 4.89 10.46
N ASP A 86 15.01 5.94 9.72
CA ASP A 86 16.19 6.75 10.02
C ASP A 86 16.03 7.40 11.42
N GLU A 87 17.09 7.42 12.23
CA GLU A 87 17.04 7.96 13.60
C GLU A 87 16.63 9.45 13.64
N GLU A 88 16.83 10.18 12.53
CA GLU A 88 16.38 11.57 12.36
C GLU A 88 14.85 11.69 12.27
N GLU A 89 14.15 10.76 11.61
CA GLU A 89 12.68 10.72 11.56
C GLU A 89 12.06 10.32 12.91
N LEU A 90 12.73 9.43 13.66
CA LEU A 90 12.32 9.09 15.03
C LEU A 90 12.50 10.28 15.98
N SER A 91 13.56 11.07 15.79
CA SER A 91 13.78 12.31 16.52
C SER A 91 12.70 13.35 16.19
N GLU A 92 12.35 13.57 14.92
CA GLU A 92 11.25 14.48 14.53
C GLU A 92 9.85 14.00 14.98
N ALA A 93 9.59 12.70 14.95
CA ALA A 93 8.33 12.13 15.45
C ALA A 93 8.22 12.24 16.98
N HIS A 94 9.34 12.15 17.71
CA HIS A 94 9.39 12.31 19.16
C HIS A 94 9.51 13.78 19.59
N HIS A 95 10.04 14.64 18.72
CA HIS A 95 9.99 16.10 18.79
C HIS A 95 8.76 16.61 18.05
N LEU A 96 7.59 16.43 18.66
CA LEU A 96 6.42 17.27 18.39
C LEU A 96 6.89 18.71 18.19
N SER A 97 6.80 19.21 16.96
CA SER A 97 7.09 20.60 16.64
C SER A 97 6.31 21.49 17.60
N PRO A 98 6.93 22.53 18.21
CA PRO A 98 6.23 23.49 19.07
C PRO A 98 5.10 24.23 18.32
N ALA A 99 4.96 24.06 17.00
CA ALA A 99 3.80 24.49 16.22
C ALA A 99 2.57 23.57 16.35
N SER A 100 2.74 22.24 16.45
CA SER A 100 1.62 21.30 16.66
C SER A 100 0.99 21.45 18.05
N LYS A 101 1.80 21.89 19.03
CA LYS A 101 1.35 22.15 20.40
C LYS A 101 0.57 23.47 20.55
N ARG A 102 0.54 24.34 19.55
CA ARG A 102 0.03 25.73 19.70
C ARG A 102 -1.49 25.90 19.57
N ASN A 103 -2.24 24.86 19.20
CA ASN A 103 -3.68 24.98 18.98
C ASN A 103 -4.47 23.66 19.09
N ASN A 104 -3.93 22.64 19.75
CA ASN A 104 -4.69 21.40 19.99
C ASN A 104 -5.57 21.55 21.26
N PRO A 105 -6.91 21.65 21.13
CA PRO A 105 -7.81 21.84 22.27
C PRO A 105 -7.84 20.63 23.22
N VAL A 106 -7.37 19.46 22.76
CA VAL A 106 -7.31 18.23 23.57
C VAL A 106 -6.14 18.27 24.56
N ILE A 107 -5.04 18.95 24.22
CA ILE A 107 -3.86 19.08 25.11
C ILE A 107 -3.97 20.30 26.03
N SER A 108 -4.81 21.29 25.68
CA SER A 108 -5.07 22.47 26.50
C SER A 108 -6.14 22.28 27.58
N HIS A 109 -6.64 21.05 27.78
CA HIS A 109 -7.44 20.79 28.97
C HIS A 109 -6.48 20.68 30.15
N ASP A 110 -6.10 21.83 30.70
CA ASP A 110 -5.72 21.94 32.10
C ASP A 110 -6.75 21.12 32.88
N ALA A 111 -6.33 20.01 33.47
CA ALA A 111 -7.07 19.46 34.57
C ALA A 111 -7.20 20.62 35.57
N PRO A 112 -8.42 21.10 35.88
CA PRO A 112 -8.57 22.21 36.81
C PRO A 112 -7.80 21.81 38.06
N GLY A 113 -6.75 22.58 38.35
CA GLY A 113 -5.82 22.29 39.41
C GLY A 113 -6.60 22.11 40.69
N ILE A 114 -6.82 20.86 41.09
CA ILE A 114 -7.14 20.53 42.47
C ILE A 114 -5.84 20.87 43.19
N SER A 115 -5.74 22.13 43.61
CA SER A 115 -4.67 22.63 44.43
C SER A 115 -4.48 21.65 45.58
N ALA A 116 -3.24 21.26 45.87
CA ALA A 116 -2.91 20.45 47.04
C ALA A 116 -3.36 21.10 48.37
N ALA A 117 -3.82 22.37 48.35
CA ALA A 117 -4.53 23.00 49.46
C ALA A 117 -5.99 22.52 49.61
N ALA A 118 -6.69 22.19 48.51
CA ALA A 118 -8.06 21.69 48.53
C ALA A 118 -8.17 20.26 49.08
N LEU A 119 -7.14 19.43 48.84
CA LEU A 119 -7.10 18.05 49.35
C LEU A 119 -6.77 17.95 50.85
N ARG A 120 -6.15 18.98 51.45
CA ARG A 120 -5.86 19.01 52.90
C ARG A 120 -7.10 19.32 53.75
N ASN A 121 -8.05 20.08 53.21
CA ASN A 121 -9.23 20.50 53.97
C ASN A 121 -10.32 19.41 54.07
N VAL A 122 -10.19 18.32 53.31
CA VAL A 122 -11.15 17.20 53.28
C VAL A 122 -10.70 16.05 54.19
N SER A 123 -9.43 15.99 54.60
CA SER A 123 -8.92 14.98 55.54
C SER A 123 -9.12 15.34 57.02
N ASP A 124 -9.54 16.57 57.31
CA ASP A 124 -9.78 17.08 58.67
C ASP A 124 -11.29 17.14 59.02
N LEU A 125 -12.14 16.48 58.23
CA LEU A 125 -13.55 16.18 58.51
C LEU A 125 -13.74 14.66 58.63
#